data_AF-A0A8G0L6B1-F1
#
_entry.id   AF-A0A8G0L6B1-F1
#
_cell.length_a   1.000
_cell.length_b   1.000
_cell.length_c   1.000
_cell.angle_alpha   90.00
_cell.angle_beta   90.00
_cell.angle_gamma   90.00
#
_symmetry.space_group_name_H-M   'P 1'
#
loop_
_entity.id
_entity.type
_entity.pdbx_description
1 polymer ?
#
loop_
_entity_poly.entity_id
_entity_poly.type
_entity_poly.pdbx_seq_one_letter_code
_entity_poly.pdbx_strand_id
1 'polypeptide(L)'
;MASSQKSMPALHPSQAAAIANIKAQAAALKPEALQTIYHIFRMSNIPIARLDDIRKTIVQHARIAMHFHPDRPSRSGRTVVESLLNDDTYRNQFETGISNGLVATQLGGARDEWERSLFSGAYHDTGNSDTVANAFDPTLRPKYGALDLMRNSDGPAPRFGSCYFLLRPEVSSRSTFTFGGSQAIPKERGTADEFDAILAALLKECFLRDTALGVENVRPKRMVEYIDALSKSPLVKDIYKRPPSRNLDHLIEAQIHGDVLLSRDVEALVVDPSFFTRGGTGLLLLALGETYRFPVFVHHGFQLSSGSVPSDFRGPTMPPLAAQIALNGIVDVQIIGEAVKDWVACADLLGDRGDLAQGLQELKLLWHVLVRYG
;
A
#
# COMPACT_ATOMS: atom_id res chain seq x y z
N MET A 1 -23.09 -2.46 -24.65
CA MET A 1 -23.36 -2.62 -23.21
C MET A 1 -23.00 -1.31 -22.54
N ALA A 2 -23.97 -0.63 -21.93
CA ALA A 2 -23.80 0.70 -21.39
C ALA A 2 -22.77 0.69 -20.25
N SER A 3 -21.64 1.36 -20.47
CA SER A 3 -20.73 1.77 -19.40
C SER A 3 -21.53 2.65 -18.45
N SER A 4 -21.92 2.12 -17.28
CA SER A 4 -22.34 3.00 -16.20
C SER A 4 -21.09 3.76 -15.80
N GLN A 5 -20.95 5.01 -16.25
CA GLN A 5 -20.13 5.99 -15.56
C GLN A 5 -20.70 6.09 -14.15
N LYS A 6 -20.25 5.22 -13.23
CA LYS A 6 -20.50 5.38 -11.80
C LYS A 6 -19.88 6.73 -11.46
N SER A 7 -20.72 7.69 -11.07
CA SER A 7 -20.26 9.03 -10.71
C SER A 7 -19.17 8.93 -9.65
N MET A 8 -18.05 9.59 -9.87
CA MET A 8 -17.00 9.71 -8.87
C MET A 8 -17.57 10.26 -7.56
N PRO A 9 -17.13 9.78 -6.38
CA PRO A 9 -17.62 10.28 -5.11
C PRO A 9 -17.36 11.78 -4.99
N ALA A 10 -18.34 12.52 -4.46
CA ALA A 10 -18.13 13.90 -4.06
C ALA A 10 -17.10 13.93 -2.92
N LEU A 11 -16.05 14.73 -3.06
CA LEU A 11 -15.03 14.89 -2.03
C LEU A 11 -15.46 15.94 -1.02
N HIS A 12 -15.17 15.69 0.26
CA HIS A 12 -15.29 16.71 1.31
C HIS A 12 -14.35 17.89 1.00
N PRO A 13 -14.70 19.14 1.37
CA PRO A 13 -13.82 20.30 1.17
C PRO A 13 -12.37 20.09 1.67
N SER A 14 -12.18 19.47 2.83
CA SER A 14 -10.86 19.09 3.38
C SER A 14 -10.08 18.15 2.45
N GLN A 15 -10.75 17.18 1.84
CA GLN A 15 -10.13 16.22 0.92
C GLN A 15 -9.76 16.91 -0.40
N ALA A 16 -10.63 17.77 -0.92
CA ALA A 16 -10.34 18.57 -2.11
C ALA A 16 -9.17 19.54 -1.86
N ALA A 17 -9.12 20.18 -0.69
CA ALA A 17 -8.02 21.05 -0.29
C ALA A 17 -6.69 20.29 -0.18
N ALA A 18 -6.69 19.08 0.39
CA ALA A 18 -5.49 18.24 0.48
C ALA A 18 -4.89 17.93 -0.90
N ILE A 19 -5.74 17.55 -1.87
CA ILE A 19 -5.32 17.30 -3.26
C ILE A 19 -4.80 18.59 -3.90
N ALA A 20 -5.51 19.70 -3.74
CA ALA A 20 -5.11 20.99 -4.31
C ALA A 20 -3.75 21.47 -3.77
N ASN A 21 -3.48 21.27 -2.47
CA ASN A 21 -2.22 21.61 -1.84
C ASN A 21 -1.05 20.80 -2.43
N ILE A 22 -1.20 19.47 -2.58
CA ILE A 22 -0.17 18.64 -3.22
C ILE A 22 -0.01 19.02 -4.69
N LYS A 23 -1.10 19.27 -5.42
CA LYS A 23 -1.05 19.69 -6.82
C LYS A 23 -0.26 20.98 -7.01
N ALA A 24 -0.48 21.99 -6.15
CA ALA A 24 0.25 23.25 -6.20
C ALA A 24 1.77 23.04 -5.94
N GLN A 25 2.11 22.19 -4.97
CA GLN A 25 3.50 21.84 -4.69
C GLN A 25 4.14 21.06 -5.86
N ALA A 26 3.41 20.13 -6.47
CA ALA A 26 3.87 19.36 -7.63
C ALA A 26 4.10 20.25 -8.86
N ALA A 27 3.20 21.20 -9.11
CA ALA A 27 3.35 22.18 -10.19
C ALA A 27 4.64 23.02 -10.03
N ALA A 28 5.01 23.38 -8.80
CA ALA A 28 6.26 24.08 -8.52
C ALA A 28 7.52 23.23 -8.80
N LEU A 29 7.43 21.90 -8.68
CA LEU A 29 8.53 20.97 -8.98
C LEU A 29 8.68 20.66 -10.48
N LYS A 30 7.64 20.93 -11.27
CA LYS A 30 7.54 20.53 -12.68
C LYS A 30 8.72 21.00 -13.56
N PRO A 31 9.22 22.25 -13.48
CA PRO A 31 10.31 22.69 -14.34
C PRO A 31 11.60 21.86 -14.17
N GLU A 32 12.00 21.60 -12.92
CA GLU A 32 13.18 20.78 -12.60
C GLU A 32 12.96 19.31 -12.99
N ALA A 33 11.75 18.80 -12.76
CA ALA A 33 11.38 17.44 -13.14
C ALA A 33 11.48 17.22 -14.65
N LEU A 34 10.96 18.16 -15.46
CA LEU A 34 11.05 18.10 -16.93
C LEU A 34 12.48 18.12 -17.43
N GLN A 35 13.35 18.97 -16.85
CA GLN A 35 14.78 18.98 -17.20
C GLN A 35 15.42 17.61 -16.94
N THR A 36 15.11 16.99 -15.80
CA THR A 36 15.59 15.65 -15.44
C THR A 36 15.08 14.59 -16.42
N ILE A 37 13.79 14.59 -16.73
CA ILE A 37 13.17 13.66 -17.69
C ILE A 37 13.82 13.81 -19.07
N TYR A 38 13.97 15.04 -19.57
CA TYR A 38 14.56 15.31 -20.89
C TYR A 38 16.00 14.83 -20.97
N HIS A 39 16.79 15.07 -19.92
CA HIS A 39 18.16 14.58 -19.82
C HIS A 39 18.19 13.05 -19.87
N ILE A 40 17.42 12.36 -19.02
CA ILE A 40 17.42 10.90 -18.95
C ILE A 40 16.92 10.28 -20.26
N PHE A 41 15.87 10.85 -20.87
CA PHE A 41 15.35 10.40 -22.15
C PHE A 41 16.40 10.49 -23.25
N ARG A 42 17.11 11.63 -23.35
CA ARG A 42 18.22 11.81 -24.29
C ARG A 42 19.33 10.78 -24.05
N MET A 43 19.77 10.63 -22.80
CA MET A 43 20.85 9.69 -22.44
C MET A 43 20.48 8.22 -22.63
N SER A 44 19.18 7.90 -22.59
CA SER A 44 18.65 6.54 -22.71
C SER A 44 18.07 6.23 -24.09
N ASN A 45 18.22 7.14 -25.06
CA ASN A 45 17.66 7.02 -26.41
C ASN A 45 16.13 6.77 -26.41
N ILE A 46 15.39 7.51 -25.59
CA ILE A 46 13.93 7.50 -25.53
C ILE A 46 13.42 8.78 -26.22
N PRO A 47 12.61 8.70 -27.29
CA PRO A 47 12.09 9.88 -27.97
C PRO A 47 11.22 10.73 -27.04
N ILE A 48 11.38 12.06 -27.05
CA ILE A 48 10.63 12.93 -26.15
C ILE A 48 9.11 12.92 -26.39
N ALA A 49 8.70 12.65 -27.63
CA ALA A 49 7.29 12.49 -27.99
C ALA A 49 6.57 11.39 -27.19
N ARG A 50 7.31 10.48 -26.54
CA ARG A 50 6.74 9.43 -25.67
C ARG A 50 6.22 9.96 -24.33
N LEU A 51 6.61 11.15 -23.90
CA LEU A 51 6.31 11.63 -22.54
C LEU A 51 4.80 11.73 -22.28
N ASP A 52 4.04 12.26 -23.23
CA ASP A 52 2.58 12.40 -23.08
C ASP A 52 1.87 11.05 -23.09
N ASP A 53 2.32 10.10 -23.93
CA ASP A 53 1.81 8.73 -23.94
C ASP A 53 2.08 8.01 -22.61
N ILE A 54 3.28 8.19 -22.04
CA ILE A 54 3.65 7.64 -20.73
C ILE A 54 2.73 8.17 -19.63
N ARG A 55 2.55 9.50 -19.56
CA ARG A 55 1.65 10.14 -18.59
C ARG A 55 0.22 9.60 -18.72
N LYS A 56 -0.29 9.59 -19.95
CA LYS A 56 -1.64 9.11 -20.24
C LYS A 56 -1.81 7.64 -19.85
N THR A 57 -0.83 6.79 -20.16
CA THR A 57 -0.87 5.36 -19.85
C THR A 57 -0.90 5.11 -18.34
N ILE A 58 -0.09 5.84 -17.57
CA ILE A 58 -0.12 5.77 -16.10
C ILE A 58 -1.51 6.14 -15.59
N VAL A 59 -2.04 7.30 -15.97
CA VAL A 59 -3.34 7.79 -15.49
C VAL A 59 -4.48 6.83 -15.85
N GLN A 60 -4.45 6.23 -17.04
CA GLN A 60 -5.55 5.40 -17.54
C GLN A 60 -5.50 3.94 -17.08
N HIS A 61 -4.31 3.42 -16.74
CA HIS A 61 -4.12 1.97 -16.56
C HIS A 61 -3.34 1.56 -15.31
N ALA A 62 -2.61 2.48 -14.66
CA ALA A 62 -1.98 2.16 -13.39
C ALA A 62 -3.07 1.95 -12.32
N ARG A 63 -2.83 0.98 -11.45
CA ARG A 63 -3.73 0.67 -10.32
C ARG A 63 -3.05 1.08 -9.04
N ILE A 64 -3.84 1.33 -7.99
CA ILE A 64 -3.32 1.48 -6.64
C ILE A 64 -3.59 0.16 -5.90
N ALA A 65 -2.57 -0.39 -5.25
CA ALA A 65 -2.72 -1.55 -4.39
C ALA A 65 -2.85 -1.12 -2.92
N MET A 66 -3.83 -1.69 -2.21
CA MET A 66 -4.00 -1.51 -0.76
C MET A 66 -3.69 -2.83 -0.06
N HIS A 67 -2.54 -2.88 0.61
CA HIS A 67 -2.07 -4.06 1.33
C HIS A 67 -2.68 -4.15 2.73
N PHE A 68 -3.04 -5.36 3.14
CA PHE A 68 -3.57 -5.66 4.47
C PHE A 68 -3.30 -7.11 4.87
N HIS A 69 -3.47 -7.39 6.16
CA HIS A 69 -3.51 -8.75 6.70
C HIS A 69 -4.96 -9.07 7.10
N PRO A 70 -5.63 -10.05 6.46
CA PRO A 70 -7.07 -10.29 6.61
C PRO A 70 -7.49 -10.79 7.99
N ASP A 71 -6.55 -11.40 8.70
CA ASP A 71 -6.73 -12.11 9.97
C ASP A 71 -6.46 -11.23 11.20
N ARG A 72 -5.98 -9.99 11.02
CA ARG A 72 -5.64 -9.12 12.17
C ARG A 72 -6.92 -8.73 12.93
N PRO A 73 -6.94 -8.87 14.27
CA PRO A 73 -8.08 -8.46 15.06
C PRO A 73 -8.18 -6.94 15.13
N SER A 74 -9.41 -6.43 15.03
CA SER A 74 -9.75 -5.05 15.34
C SER A 74 -10.12 -4.89 16.82
N ARG A 75 -10.28 -3.64 17.26
CA ARG A 75 -10.81 -3.33 18.60
C ARG A 75 -12.20 -3.91 18.86
N SER A 76 -12.96 -4.24 17.80
CA SER A 76 -14.27 -4.90 17.92
C SER A 76 -14.19 -6.41 18.14
N GLY A 77 -12.99 -7.01 18.16
CA GLY A 77 -12.77 -8.45 18.20
C GLY A 77 -12.93 -9.12 16.83
N ARG A 78 -13.64 -8.51 15.88
CA ARG A 78 -13.69 -8.97 14.48
C ARG A 78 -12.34 -8.80 13.81
N THR A 79 -11.98 -9.75 12.97
CA THR A 79 -10.86 -9.67 12.04
C THR A 79 -11.11 -8.63 10.94
N VAL A 80 -10.03 -8.24 10.25
CA VAL A 80 -10.10 -7.33 9.10
C VAL A 80 -11.03 -7.88 8.01
N VAL A 81 -10.93 -9.16 7.64
CA VAL A 81 -11.77 -9.74 6.59
C VAL A 81 -13.24 -9.81 6.98
N GLU A 82 -13.56 -10.11 8.24
CA GLU A 82 -14.94 -10.09 8.73
C GLU A 82 -15.52 -8.67 8.66
N SER A 83 -14.73 -7.65 9.02
CA SER A 83 -15.17 -6.25 8.93
C SER A 83 -15.38 -5.83 7.46
N LEU A 84 -14.45 -6.17 6.58
CA LEU A 84 -14.56 -5.87 5.14
C LEU A 84 -15.77 -6.55 4.50
N LEU A 85 -16.08 -7.79 4.91
CA LEU A 85 -17.23 -8.53 4.38
C LEU A 85 -18.56 -7.85 4.73
N ASN A 86 -18.66 -7.23 5.91
CA ASN A 86 -19.89 -6.60 6.39
C ASN A 86 -20.06 -5.14 5.97
N ASP A 87 -18.97 -4.38 5.80
CA ASP A 87 -19.03 -2.91 5.81
C ASP A 87 -18.92 -2.25 4.41
N ASP A 88 -18.63 -3.00 3.33
CA ASP A 88 -18.32 -2.54 1.94
C ASP A 88 -17.26 -1.43 1.84
N THR A 89 -16.60 -1.07 2.96
CA THR A 89 -15.77 0.13 3.05
C THR A 89 -14.40 -0.20 3.62
N TYR A 90 -13.35 0.25 2.93
CA TYR A 90 -12.00 0.19 3.46
C TYR A 90 -11.74 1.40 4.38
N ARG A 91 -11.50 1.13 5.67
CA ARG A 91 -11.28 2.15 6.70
C ARG A 91 -9.81 2.38 6.99
N ASN A 92 -9.47 3.59 7.44
CA ASN A 92 -8.10 3.97 7.77
C ASN A 92 -7.73 3.63 9.23
N GLN A 93 -6.48 3.90 9.62
CA GLN A 93 -5.98 3.55 10.96
C GLN A 93 -6.65 4.36 12.10
N PHE A 94 -7.11 5.59 11.86
CA PHE A 94 -7.83 6.38 12.86
C PHE A 94 -9.19 5.77 13.20
N GLU A 95 -9.81 5.09 12.24
CA GLU A 95 -11.08 4.40 12.42
C GLU A 95 -10.90 3.00 13.05
N THR A 96 -9.84 2.29 12.64
CA THR A 96 -9.68 0.85 12.98
C THR A 96 -8.73 0.59 14.14
N GLY A 97 -7.75 1.48 14.37
CA GLY A 97 -6.62 1.22 15.26
C GLY A 97 -5.62 0.20 14.72
N ILE A 98 -5.73 -0.23 13.45
CA ILE A 98 -4.87 -1.24 12.84
C ILE A 98 -3.99 -0.59 11.77
N SER A 99 -2.70 -0.93 11.76
CA SER A 99 -1.77 -0.56 10.69
C SER A 99 -0.54 -1.46 10.73
N ASN A 100 0.01 -1.79 9.56
CA ASN A 100 1.31 -2.46 9.43
C ASN A 100 2.46 -1.45 9.20
N GLY A 101 2.16 -0.16 9.32
CA GLY A 101 3.13 0.93 9.39
C GLY A 101 3.39 1.35 10.84
N LEU A 102 3.44 2.67 11.08
CA LEU A 102 3.30 3.24 12.42
C LEU A 102 1.81 3.36 12.73
N VAL A 103 1.37 2.78 13.86
CA VAL A 103 0.02 2.99 14.40
C VAL A 103 0.12 4.18 15.35
N ALA A 104 -0.43 5.32 14.97
CA ALA A 104 -0.43 6.51 15.82
C ALA A 104 -1.75 7.27 15.63
N THR A 105 -2.79 6.84 16.34
CA THR A 105 -4.15 7.37 16.14
C THR A 105 -4.49 8.56 17.03
N GLN A 106 -3.54 9.00 17.87
CA GLN A 106 -3.73 10.13 18.79
C GLN A 106 -3.69 11.46 18.03
N LEU A 107 -4.63 12.37 18.32
CA LEU A 107 -4.60 13.74 17.81
C LEU A 107 -3.39 14.49 18.36
N GLY A 108 -2.69 15.22 17.49
CA GLY A 108 -1.36 15.76 17.79
C GLY A 108 -0.26 14.71 17.93
N GLY A 109 -0.53 13.43 17.66
CA GLY A 109 0.48 12.39 17.60
C GLY A 109 1.24 12.38 16.26
N ALA A 110 2.26 11.53 16.17
CA ALA A 110 3.19 11.50 15.03
C ALA A 110 2.51 11.41 13.65
N ARG A 111 1.48 10.56 13.51
CA ARG A 111 0.74 10.44 12.24
C ARG A 111 -0.13 11.66 11.95
N ASP A 112 -0.69 12.26 12.99
CA ASP A 112 -1.55 13.43 12.85
C ASP A 112 -0.75 14.65 12.37
N GLU A 113 0.39 14.92 13.00
CA GLU A 113 1.32 15.99 12.63
C GLU A 113 1.95 15.78 11.26
N TRP A 114 2.28 14.53 10.93
CA TRP A 114 2.79 14.20 9.61
C TRP A 114 1.77 14.49 8.51
N GLU A 115 0.52 14.05 8.66
CA GLU A 115 -0.53 14.38 7.68
C GLU A 115 -0.84 15.87 7.65
N ARG A 116 -0.76 16.58 8.79
CA ARG A 116 -0.85 18.05 8.84
C ARG A 116 0.23 18.69 7.97
N SER A 117 1.47 18.25 8.10
CA SER A 117 2.59 18.75 7.30
C SER A 117 2.41 18.44 5.82
N LEU A 118 2.10 17.18 5.48
CA LEU A 118 1.98 16.71 4.10
C LEU A 118 0.87 17.45 3.34
N PHE A 119 -0.29 17.60 3.95
CA PHE A 119 -1.48 18.19 3.31
C PHE A 119 -1.68 19.67 3.66
N SER A 120 -0.67 20.32 4.25
CA SER A 120 -0.72 21.73 4.65
C SER A 120 -1.93 22.06 5.52
N GLY A 121 -2.24 21.17 6.48
CA GLY A 121 -3.33 21.33 7.43
C GLY A 121 -4.73 21.14 6.83
N ALA A 122 -4.89 20.60 5.63
CA ALA A 122 -6.21 20.44 5.01
C ALA A 122 -7.23 19.63 5.85
N TYR A 123 -6.72 18.72 6.70
CA TYR A 123 -7.52 17.92 7.64
C TYR A 123 -7.57 18.50 9.06
N HIS A 124 -6.89 19.62 9.28
CA HIS A 124 -6.66 20.24 10.58
C HIS A 124 -7.13 21.67 10.50
N ASP A 125 -8.40 21.86 10.83
CA ASP A 125 -9.15 23.12 10.90
C ASP A 125 -8.39 24.42 10.54
N THR A 126 -8.87 25.09 9.50
CA THR A 126 -8.56 26.49 9.21
C THR A 126 -9.78 27.34 9.54
N GLY A 127 -9.93 27.82 10.78
CA GLY A 127 -11.09 28.65 11.10
C GLY A 127 -11.02 29.45 12.40
N ASN A 128 -10.67 30.73 12.29
CA ASN A 128 -11.13 31.78 13.21
C ASN A 128 -12.67 31.89 13.20
N SER A 129 -13.40 30.96 13.80
CA SER A 129 -14.83 31.18 14.02
C SER A 129 -15.30 30.57 15.33
N ASP A 130 -15.97 31.39 16.13
CA ASP A 130 -16.64 31.08 17.40
C ASP A 130 -17.84 30.12 17.24
N THR A 131 -17.75 29.12 16.36
CA THR A 131 -18.78 28.09 16.20
C THR A 131 -18.18 26.70 16.28
N VAL A 132 -18.78 25.85 17.11
CA VAL A 132 -18.32 24.54 17.58
C VAL A 132 -18.42 23.45 16.48
N ALA A 133 -18.16 23.78 15.22
CA ALA A 133 -18.50 22.93 14.07
C ALA A 133 -17.33 22.28 13.32
N ASN A 134 -16.09 22.34 13.82
CA ASN A 134 -14.93 21.70 13.16
C ASN A 134 -14.27 20.63 14.05
N ALA A 135 -15.05 19.63 14.46
CA ALA A 135 -14.53 18.47 15.18
C ALA A 135 -13.69 17.57 14.25
N PHE A 136 -12.65 16.95 14.80
CA PHE A 136 -11.89 15.91 14.10
C PHE A 136 -12.83 14.79 13.62
N ASP A 137 -12.83 14.53 12.31
CA ASP A 137 -13.53 13.40 11.71
C ASP A 137 -12.50 12.39 11.14
N PRO A 138 -12.36 11.20 11.78
CA PRO A 138 -11.42 10.18 11.32
C PRO A 138 -11.77 9.61 9.95
N THR A 139 -13.04 9.67 9.52
CA THR A 139 -13.49 9.09 8.24
C THR A 139 -12.97 9.88 7.03
N LEU A 140 -12.70 11.17 7.22
CA LEU A 140 -12.18 12.05 6.18
C LEU A 140 -10.71 11.81 5.84
N ARG A 141 -9.96 11.19 6.76
CA ARG A 141 -8.51 10.97 6.65
C ARG A 141 -8.17 10.06 5.46
N PRO A 142 -7.00 10.23 4.83
CA PRO A 142 -6.66 9.47 3.64
C PRO A 142 -6.46 7.99 3.96
N LYS A 143 -6.81 7.14 2.99
CA LYS A 143 -6.44 5.72 2.98
C LYS A 143 -5.11 5.58 2.21
N TYR A 144 -4.27 4.63 2.61
CA TYR A 144 -2.91 4.53 2.08
C TYR A 144 -2.73 3.24 1.26
N GLY A 145 -2.03 3.37 0.14
CA GLY A 145 -1.68 2.27 -0.75
C GLY A 145 -0.39 2.58 -1.52
N ALA A 146 -0.13 1.86 -2.59
CA ALA A 146 1.01 2.11 -3.47
C ALA A 146 0.64 1.92 -4.94
N LEU A 147 1.21 2.75 -5.82
CA LEU A 147 0.97 2.68 -7.25
C LEU A 147 1.65 1.44 -7.85
N ASP A 148 0.88 0.60 -8.52
CA ASP A 148 1.33 -0.66 -9.10
C ASP A 148 1.72 -0.50 -10.58
N LEU A 149 2.97 -0.08 -10.81
CA LEU A 149 3.57 0.02 -12.14
C LEU A 149 4.28 -1.27 -12.58
N MET A 150 4.78 -2.06 -11.62
CA MET A 150 5.63 -3.23 -11.92
C MET A 150 4.83 -4.52 -12.11
N ARG A 151 3.59 -4.60 -11.59
CA ARG A 151 2.75 -5.81 -11.64
C ARG A 151 3.44 -7.03 -11.02
N ASN A 152 4.17 -6.81 -9.93
CA ASN A 152 4.79 -7.89 -9.17
C ASN A 152 3.69 -8.77 -8.53
N SER A 153 3.94 -10.07 -8.39
CA SER A 153 2.95 -11.02 -7.88
C SER A 153 2.56 -10.74 -6.43
N ASP A 154 3.51 -10.21 -5.65
CA ASP A 154 3.36 -9.75 -4.27
C ASP A 154 2.93 -8.29 -4.14
N GLY A 155 2.56 -7.62 -5.24
CA GLY A 155 2.12 -6.23 -5.23
C GLY A 155 3.25 -5.21 -5.04
N PRO A 156 2.94 -3.91 -5.07
CA PRO A 156 3.94 -2.83 -5.00
C PRO A 156 4.47 -2.56 -3.58
N ALA A 157 3.81 -3.03 -2.51
CA ALA A 157 4.24 -2.74 -1.14
C ALA A 157 3.96 -3.88 -0.15
N PRO A 158 4.49 -5.11 -0.38
CA PRO A 158 4.16 -6.30 0.40
C PRO A 158 4.52 -6.19 1.88
N ARG A 159 5.48 -5.34 2.27
CA ARG A 159 5.76 -5.09 3.71
C ARG A 159 4.52 -4.69 4.51
N PHE A 160 3.48 -4.14 3.89
CA PHE A 160 2.29 -3.67 4.59
C PHE A 160 1.15 -4.70 4.68
N GLY A 161 1.28 -5.86 4.04
CA GLY A 161 0.24 -6.88 4.10
C GLY A 161 0.45 -8.00 3.10
N SER A 162 0.02 -9.20 3.50
CA SER A 162 0.10 -10.42 2.72
C SER A 162 -1.01 -10.55 1.67
N CYS A 163 -2.11 -9.82 1.84
CA CYS A 163 -3.15 -9.69 0.82
C CYS A 163 -3.20 -8.24 0.34
N TYR A 164 -3.74 -8.03 -0.85
CA TYR A 164 -3.98 -6.68 -1.34
C TYR A 164 -5.18 -6.59 -2.27
N PHE A 165 -5.88 -5.47 -2.19
CA PHE A 165 -6.83 -5.07 -3.22
C PHE A 165 -6.09 -4.33 -4.33
N LEU A 166 -6.42 -4.65 -5.59
CA LEU A 166 -6.12 -3.79 -6.72
C LEU A 166 -7.32 -2.90 -7.00
N LEU A 167 -7.11 -1.61 -6.85
CA LEU A 167 -8.13 -0.61 -7.14
C LEU A 167 -8.17 -0.29 -8.63
N ARG A 168 -9.35 0.09 -9.12
CA ARG A 168 -9.53 0.56 -10.50
C ARG A 168 -8.72 1.85 -10.74
N PRO A 169 -8.25 2.10 -11.97
CA PRO A 169 -7.42 3.27 -12.29
C PRO A 169 -8.05 4.62 -11.92
N GLU A 170 -9.38 4.74 -11.96
CA GLU A 170 -10.13 5.96 -11.64
C GLU A 170 -9.90 6.43 -10.19
N VAL A 171 -9.44 5.55 -9.29
CA VAL A 171 -9.08 5.96 -7.93
C VAL A 171 -7.96 6.99 -7.90
N SER A 172 -7.05 6.92 -8.87
CA SER A 172 -5.92 7.85 -8.97
C SER A 172 -6.34 9.31 -9.10
N SER A 173 -7.53 9.61 -9.64
CA SER A 173 -7.98 11.00 -9.84
C SER A 173 -8.34 11.71 -8.52
N ARG A 174 -8.48 10.96 -7.42
CA ARG A 174 -8.66 11.49 -6.06
C ARG A 174 -7.52 11.06 -5.13
N SER A 175 -6.36 10.73 -5.71
CA SER A 175 -5.17 10.35 -4.95
C SER A 175 -4.06 11.36 -5.15
N THR A 176 -3.25 11.52 -4.12
CA THR A 176 -1.92 12.14 -4.19
C THR A 176 -0.86 11.06 -4.10
N PHE A 177 0.35 11.40 -4.51
CA PHE A 177 1.46 10.47 -4.59
C PHE A 177 2.74 11.07 -4.03
N THR A 178 3.57 10.23 -3.44
CA THR A 178 4.97 10.53 -3.09
C THR A 178 5.90 9.44 -3.59
N PHE A 179 7.11 9.82 -4.01
CA PHE A 179 8.13 8.83 -4.36
C PHE A 179 8.83 8.37 -3.07
N GLY A 180 8.55 7.13 -2.66
CA GLY A 180 8.81 6.63 -1.32
C GLY A 180 7.67 6.92 -0.34
N GLY A 181 7.79 6.37 0.87
CA GLY A 181 6.81 6.58 1.94
C GLY A 181 6.84 8.03 2.45
N SER A 182 5.67 8.65 2.58
CA SER A 182 5.61 10.08 2.90
C SER A 182 6.12 10.43 4.30
N GLN A 183 6.37 9.45 5.18
CA GLN A 183 6.93 9.65 6.53
C GLN A 183 8.39 10.11 6.49
N ALA A 184 9.09 9.84 5.38
CA ALA A 184 10.43 10.34 5.12
C ALA A 184 10.42 11.77 4.56
N ILE A 185 9.24 12.38 4.40
CA ILE A 185 9.03 13.73 3.86
C ILE A 185 9.76 13.89 2.50
N PRO A 186 9.48 13.02 1.51
CA PRO A 186 10.14 13.11 0.22
C PRO A 186 9.82 14.45 -0.47
N LYS A 187 10.80 14.98 -1.20
CA LYS A 187 10.60 16.19 -2.01
C LYS A 187 9.55 15.89 -3.09
N GLU A 188 9.71 14.78 -3.79
CA GLU A 188 8.93 14.41 -4.97
C GLU A 188 7.54 13.93 -4.59
N ARG A 189 6.56 14.72 -5.02
CA ARG A 189 5.13 14.54 -4.78
C ARG A 189 4.33 14.92 -6.02
N GLY A 190 3.13 14.38 -6.17
CA GLY A 190 2.32 14.59 -7.36
C GLY A 190 0.85 14.23 -7.19
N THR A 191 0.06 14.62 -8.18
CA THR A 191 -1.31 14.14 -8.43
C THR A 191 -1.34 13.43 -9.78
N ALA A 192 -2.45 12.79 -10.13
CA ALA A 192 -2.59 12.12 -11.42
C ALA A 192 -2.34 13.07 -12.62
N ASP A 193 -2.67 14.36 -12.49
CA ASP A 193 -2.50 15.39 -13.51
C ASP A 193 -1.21 16.23 -13.36
N GLU A 194 -0.49 16.13 -12.24
CA GLU A 194 0.82 16.73 -12.02
C GLU A 194 1.82 15.69 -11.52
N PHE A 195 2.12 14.70 -12.38
CA PHE A 195 2.88 13.50 -12.02
C PHE A 195 4.40 13.59 -12.33
N ASP A 196 4.85 14.67 -12.97
CA ASP A 196 6.22 14.76 -13.52
C ASP A 196 7.32 14.62 -12.48
N ALA A 197 7.13 15.16 -11.27
CA ALA A 197 8.11 15.02 -10.20
C ALA A 197 8.30 13.55 -9.77
N ILE A 198 7.21 12.79 -9.70
CA ILE A 198 7.25 11.34 -9.39
C ILE A 198 7.93 10.58 -10.54
N LEU A 199 7.56 10.89 -11.79
CA LEU A 199 8.15 10.25 -12.97
C LEU A 199 9.65 10.54 -13.07
N ALA A 200 10.08 11.77 -12.80
CA ALA A 200 11.49 12.16 -12.77
C ALA A 200 12.26 11.37 -11.69
N ALA A 201 11.69 11.23 -10.49
CA ALA A 201 12.29 10.44 -9.41
C ALA A 201 12.46 8.97 -9.79
N LEU A 202 11.41 8.36 -10.35
CA LEU A 202 11.42 6.97 -10.84
C LEU A 202 12.48 6.76 -11.91
N LEU A 203 12.52 7.63 -12.93
CA LEU A 203 13.49 7.54 -14.01
C LEU A 203 14.92 7.77 -13.51
N LYS A 204 15.10 8.64 -12.51
CA LYS A 204 16.40 8.86 -11.86
C LYS A 204 16.87 7.63 -11.10
N GLU A 205 15.98 6.92 -10.39
CA GLU A 205 16.29 5.62 -9.77
C GLU A 205 16.75 4.62 -10.85
N CYS A 206 15.95 4.47 -11.92
CA CYS A 206 16.28 3.59 -13.05
C CYS A 206 17.64 3.91 -13.68
N PHE A 207 17.94 5.20 -13.86
CA PHE A 207 19.12 5.67 -14.57
C PHE A 207 20.40 5.54 -13.74
N LEU A 208 20.32 5.77 -12.42
CA LEU A 208 21.49 5.81 -11.54
C LEU A 208 21.79 4.47 -10.86
N ARG A 209 20.78 3.62 -10.68
CA ARG A 209 20.90 2.39 -9.88
C ARG A 209 20.56 1.12 -10.66
N ASP A 210 20.08 1.26 -11.90
CA ASP A 210 19.55 0.15 -12.69
C ASP A 210 18.47 -0.65 -11.93
N THR A 211 17.68 0.05 -11.10
CA THR A 211 16.54 -0.51 -10.36
C THR A 211 15.32 0.38 -10.47
N ALA A 212 14.13 -0.21 -10.25
CA ALA A 212 12.88 0.53 -10.17
C ALA A 212 11.93 -0.16 -9.19
N LEU A 213 11.48 0.55 -8.15
CA LEU A 213 10.42 0.07 -7.26
C LEU A 213 10.68 -1.34 -6.70
N GLY A 214 11.95 -1.60 -6.30
CA GLY A 214 12.37 -2.85 -5.70
C GLY A 214 12.69 -3.98 -6.70
N VAL A 215 12.64 -3.69 -8.00
CA VAL A 215 13.02 -4.63 -9.07
C VAL A 215 14.38 -4.24 -9.65
N GLU A 216 15.29 -5.20 -9.74
CA GLU A 216 16.63 -5.02 -10.30
C GLU A 216 16.64 -5.09 -11.84
N ASN A 217 17.73 -4.63 -12.44
CA ASN A 217 17.97 -4.63 -13.89
C ASN A 217 16.91 -3.83 -14.68
N VAL A 218 16.43 -2.72 -14.11
CA VAL A 218 15.45 -1.83 -14.75
C VAL A 218 16.10 -0.50 -15.07
N ARG A 219 16.50 -0.33 -16.33
CA ARG A 219 16.95 0.95 -16.89
C ARG A 219 15.78 1.74 -17.48
N PRO A 220 15.91 3.05 -17.76
CA PRO A 220 14.78 3.90 -18.18
C PRO A 220 13.95 3.36 -19.35
N LYS A 221 14.60 2.78 -20.37
CA LYS A 221 13.87 2.18 -21.51
C LYS A 221 12.99 1.00 -21.08
N ARG A 222 13.52 0.13 -20.20
CA ARG A 222 12.77 -1.00 -19.65
C ARG A 222 11.61 -0.54 -18.77
N MET A 223 11.79 0.54 -18.02
CA MET A 223 10.70 1.14 -17.24
C MET A 223 9.57 1.66 -18.15
N VAL A 224 9.91 2.31 -19.27
CA VAL A 224 8.89 2.73 -20.25
C VAL A 224 8.15 1.52 -20.84
N GLU A 225 8.84 0.41 -21.12
CA GLU A 225 8.20 -0.83 -21.57
C GLU A 225 7.23 -1.41 -20.52
N TYR A 226 7.57 -1.36 -19.23
CA TYR A 226 6.66 -1.75 -18.15
C TYR A 226 5.40 -0.88 -18.12
N ILE A 227 5.55 0.45 -18.29
CA ILE A 227 4.43 1.38 -18.34
C ILE A 227 3.54 1.08 -19.56
N ASP A 228 4.12 0.90 -20.75
CA ASP A 228 3.37 0.58 -21.97
C ASP A 228 2.54 -0.70 -21.82
N ALA A 229 3.09 -1.70 -21.11
CA ALA A 229 2.44 -2.96 -20.87
C ALA A 229 1.18 -2.83 -19.99
N LEU A 230 1.03 -1.76 -19.20
CA LEU A 230 -0.17 -1.55 -18.36
C LEU A 230 -1.46 -1.52 -19.19
N SER A 231 -1.41 -0.90 -20.37
CA SER A 231 -2.57 -0.83 -21.29
C SER A 231 -2.98 -2.18 -21.88
N LYS A 232 -2.07 -3.17 -21.87
CA LYS A 232 -2.23 -4.49 -22.49
C LYS A 232 -2.29 -5.63 -21.47
N SER A 233 -2.15 -5.33 -20.17
CA SER A 233 -2.03 -6.33 -19.11
C SER A 233 -3.39 -6.56 -18.46
N PRO A 234 -4.18 -7.55 -18.93
CA PRO A 234 -5.35 -8.00 -18.19
C PRO A 234 -4.92 -8.59 -16.85
N LEU A 235 -5.82 -8.53 -15.86
CA LEU A 235 -5.62 -9.23 -14.59
C LEU A 235 -5.76 -10.74 -14.83
N VAL A 236 -4.65 -11.40 -15.15
CA VAL A 236 -4.59 -12.85 -15.42
C VAL A 236 -3.87 -13.59 -14.30
N LYS A 237 -4.41 -14.75 -13.95
CA LYS A 237 -3.97 -15.58 -12.82
C LYS A 237 -2.47 -15.90 -12.85
N ASP A 238 -1.90 -16.10 -14.04
CA ASP A 238 -0.51 -16.52 -14.20
C ASP A 238 0.51 -15.46 -13.76
N ILE A 239 0.16 -14.17 -13.78
CA ILE A 239 1.03 -13.10 -13.26
C ILE A 239 1.34 -13.34 -11.78
N TYR A 240 0.34 -13.78 -11.01
CA TYR A 240 0.47 -13.98 -9.57
C TYR A 240 1.20 -15.28 -9.20
N LYS A 241 1.55 -16.12 -10.18
CA LYS A 241 2.41 -17.30 -9.98
C LYS A 241 3.89 -17.01 -10.20
N ARG A 242 4.26 -15.82 -10.66
CA ARG A 242 5.65 -15.40 -10.79
C ARG A 242 6.31 -15.26 -9.42
N PRO A 243 7.65 -15.43 -9.33
CA PRO A 243 8.39 -15.15 -8.12
C PRO A 243 8.09 -13.74 -7.58
N PRO A 244 7.98 -13.58 -6.25
CA PRO A 244 7.74 -12.27 -5.63
C PRO A 244 8.93 -11.33 -5.83
N SER A 245 8.66 -10.04 -5.81
CA SER A 245 9.70 -9.00 -5.86
C SER A 245 10.49 -8.90 -4.55
N ARG A 246 9.90 -9.32 -3.42
CA ARG A 246 10.51 -9.22 -2.09
C ARG A 246 10.84 -7.77 -1.72
N ASN A 247 10.05 -6.83 -2.27
CA ASN A 247 10.24 -5.40 -2.08
C ASN A 247 9.78 -4.97 -0.68
N LEU A 248 10.66 -4.28 0.05
CA LEU A 248 10.28 -3.70 1.33
C LEU A 248 9.98 -2.21 1.19
N ASP A 249 10.93 -1.43 0.67
CA ASP A 249 10.94 0.01 0.93
C ASP A 249 10.81 0.89 -0.32
N HIS A 250 10.79 0.30 -1.52
CA HIS A 250 10.78 1.05 -2.78
C HIS A 250 9.38 1.09 -3.38
N LEU A 251 8.65 2.18 -3.13
CA LEU A 251 7.27 2.35 -3.62
C LEU A 251 7.02 3.78 -4.09
N ILE A 252 5.98 3.94 -4.90
CA ILE A 252 5.28 5.22 -5.02
C ILE A 252 4.08 5.10 -4.09
N GLU A 253 4.14 5.77 -2.94
CA GLU A 253 3.03 5.75 -1.99
C GLU A 253 1.86 6.57 -2.54
N ALA A 254 0.66 6.03 -2.42
CA ALA A 254 -0.58 6.68 -2.81
C ALA A 254 -1.41 7.01 -1.57
N GLN A 255 -1.83 8.27 -1.44
CA GLN A 255 -2.77 8.71 -0.43
C GLN A 255 -4.12 8.97 -1.09
N ILE A 256 -5.11 8.13 -0.79
CA ILE A 256 -6.43 8.12 -1.40
C ILE A 256 -7.37 8.96 -0.55
N HIS A 257 -7.95 10.00 -1.15
CA HIS A 257 -8.89 10.89 -0.50
C HIS A 257 -10.34 10.48 -0.84
N GLY A 258 -11.25 10.60 0.13
CA GLY A 258 -12.62 10.10 -0.01
C GLY A 258 -12.74 8.61 0.37
N ASP A 259 -13.94 8.06 0.18
CA ASP A 259 -14.20 6.66 0.50
C ASP A 259 -13.63 5.70 -0.53
N VAL A 260 -13.29 4.51 -0.05
CA VAL A 260 -12.93 3.35 -0.86
C VAL A 260 -13.98 2.29 -0.60
N LEU A 261 -14.92 2.15 -1.53
CA LEU A 261 -15.98 1.14 -1.47
C LEU A 261 -15.55 -0.09 -2.26
N LEU A 262 -15.67 -1.27 -1.66
CA LEU A 262 -15.23 -2.53 -2.27
C LEU A 262 -16.03 -2.79 -3.56
N SER A 263 -17.35 -2.61 -3.52
CA SER A 263 -18.28 -2.76 -4.64
C SER A 263 -18.08 -1.78 -5.80
N ARG A 264 -17.36 -0.66 -5.57
CA ARG A 264 -17.12 0.40 -6.57
C ARG A 264 -15.69 0.37 -7.07
N ASP A 265 -14.74 0.46 -6.14
CA ASP A 265 -13.36 0.84 -6.41
C ASP A 265 -12.43 -0.36 -6.58
N VAL A 266 -12.79 -1.53 -6.06
CA VAL A 266 -11.95 -2.73 -6.18
C VAL A 266 -12.18 -3.39 -7.54
N GLU A 267 -11.07 -3.71 -8.20
CA GLU A 267 -11.06 -4.47 -9.45
C GLU A 267 -10.73 -5.95 -9.21
N ALA A 268 -9.85 -6.24 -8.25
CA ALA A 268 -9.50 -7.61 -7.85
C ALA A 268 -8.95 -7.66 -6.41
N LEU A 269 -9.03 -8.84 -5.82
CA LEU A 269 -8.38 -9.19 -4.56
C LEU A 269 -7.28 -10.22 -4.83
N VAL A 270 -6.10 -10.02 -4.26
CA VAL A 270 -4.99 -10.97 -4.32
C VAL A 270 -4.63 -11.41 -2.92
N VAL A 271 -4.51 -12.73 -2.71
CA VAL A 271 -4.40 -13.34 -1.39
C VAL A 271 -3.23 -14.32 -1.28
N ASP A 272 -2.74 -14.49 -0.05
CA ASP A 272 -1.76 -15.50 0.29
C ASP A 272 -2.41 -16.90 0.37
N PRO A 273 -1.78 -17.95 -0.21
CA PRO A 273 -2.29 -19.33 -0.16
C PRO A 273 -2.40 -19.91 1.26
N SER A 274 -1.63 -19.44 2.23
CA SER A 274 -1.62 -20.00 3.59
C SER A 274 -3.02 -19.99 4.21
N PHE A 275 -3.81 -18.95 3.94
CA PHE A 275 -5.17 -18.77 4.48
C PHE A 275 -6.19 -19.83 4.04
N PHE A 276 -5.85 -20.67 3.05
CA PHE A 276 -6.68 -21.80 2.61
C PHE A 276 -6.25 -23.13 3.21
N THR A 277 -5.13 -23.15 3.94
CA THR A 277 -4.59 -24.38 4.52
C THR A 277 -5.15 -24.65 5.92
N ARG A 278 -5.49 -23.60 6.68
CA ARG A 278 -5.94 -23.69 8.07
C ARG A 278 -7.02 -22.66 8.36
N GLY A 279 -7.95 -22.98 9.26
CA GLY A 279 -8.98 -22.05 9.73
C GLY A 279 -9.98 -21.60 8.66
N GLY A 280 -10.76 -20.55 8.96
CA GLY A 280 -11.85 -20.05 8.11
C GLY A 280 -11.53 -18.83 7.25
N THR A 281 -10.34 -18.23 7.38
CA THR A 281 -9.99 -16.95 6.72
C THR A 281 -10.11 -17.02 5.19
N GLY A 282 -9.64 -18.11 4.57
CA GLY A 282 -9.75 -18.31 3.13
C GLY A 282 -11.18 -18.33 2.61
N LEU A 283 -12.12 -18.92 3.35
CA LEU A 283 -13.54 -18.94 2.97
C LEU A 283 -14.13 -17.53 2.99
N LEU A 284 -13.78 -16.73 4.00
CA LEU A 284 -14.23 -15.33 4.09
C LEU A 284 -13.67 -14.47 2.95
N LEU A 285 -12.43 -14.72 2.53
CA LEU A 285 -11.81 -14.03 1.38
C LEU A 285 -12.52 -14.36 0.06
N LEU A 286 -12.95 -15.62 -0.13
CA LEU A 286 -13.75 -16.01 -1.30
C LEU A 286 -15.14 -15.38 -1.26
N ALA A 287 -15.82 -15.45 -0.12
CA ALA A 287 -17.12 -14.82 0.10
C ALA A 287 -17.07 -13.30 -0.16
N LEU A 288 -15.96 -12.65 0.18
CA LEU A 288 -15.74 -11.23 -0.07
C LEU A 288 -15.73 -10.90 -1.57
N GLY A 289 -15.02 -11.70 -2.36
CA GLY A 289 -14.99 -11.58 -3.82
C GLY A 289 -16.35 -11.82 -4.47
N GLU A 290 -17.10 -12.81 -3.98
CA GLU A 290 -18.46 -13.10 -4.45
C GLU A 290 -19.43 -11.97 -4.11
N THR A 291 -19.43 -11.50 -2.86
CA THR A 291 -20.32 -10.46 -2.34
C THR A 291 -20.16 -9.15 -3.12
N TYR A 292 -18.93 -8.71 -3.33
CA TYR A 292 -18.63 -7.42 -3.96
C TYR A 292 -18.26 -7.53 -5.44
N ARG A 293 -18.33 -8.74 -6.02
CA ARG A 293 -18.21 -9.04 -7.46
C ARG A 293 -16.87 -8.67 -8.08
N PHE A 294 -15.78 -9.10 -7.45
CA PHE A 294 -14.43 -9.04 -8.04
C PHE A 294 -13.72 -10.40 -7.95
N PRO A 295 -12.85 -10.73 -8.93
CA PRO A 295 -12.07 -11.96 -8.89
C PRO A 295 -11.09 -11.98 -7.71
N VAL A 296 -10.86 -13.18 -7.20
CA VAL A 296 -9.84 -13.47 -6.19
C VAL A 296 -8.71 -14.25 -6.85
N PHE A 297 -7.49 -13.73 -6.75
CA PHE A 297 -6.27 -14.38 -7.22
C PHE A 297 -5.41 -14.84 -6.03
N VAL A 298 -4.67 -15.92 -6.21
CA VAL A 298 -3.77 -16.45 -5.17
C VAL A 298 -2.33 -16.32 -5.67
N HIS A 299 -1.50 -15.56 -4.95
CA HIS A 299 -0.11 -15.35 -5.34
C HIS A 299 0.79 -16.54 -4.95
N HIS A 300 2.12 -16.38 -5.05
CA HIS A 300 3.10 -17.45 -4.79
C HIS A 300 3.08 -17.93 -3.32
N GLY A 301 3.02 -16.99 -2.37
CA GLY A 301 2.93 -17.25 -0.94
C GLY A 301 4.23 -16.92 -0.22
N PHE A 302 4.13 -16.63 1.08
CA PHE A 302 5.29 -16.37 1.93
C PHE A 302 5.43 -17.44 3.02
N GLN A 303 6.57 -18.13 3.01
CA GLN A 303 6.89 -19.20 3.94
C GLN A 303 8.40 -19.36 4.10
N LEU A 304 8.86 -19.49 5.35
CA LEU A 304 10.26 -19.69 5.67
C LEU A 304 10.43 -20.78 6.73
N SER A 305 11.47 -21.60 6.60
CA SER A 305 11.90 -22.49 7.69
C SER A 305 12.39 -21.66 8.87
N SER A 306 11.97 -21.99 10.10
CA SER A 306 12.41 -21.26 11.29
C SER A 306 13.93 -21.30 11.47
N GLY A 307 14.58 -22.38 11.04
CA GLY A 307 16.04 -22.51 11.03
C GLY A 307 16.76 -21.70 9.94
N SER A 308 16.02 -21.16 8.96
CA SER A 308 16.55 -20.31 7.88
C SER A 308 16.35 -18.81 8.14
N VAL A 309 15.82 -18.44 9.31
CA VAL A 309 15.62 -17.04 9.69
C VAL A 309 16.97 -16.41 10.01
N PRO A 310 17.35 -15.33 9.32
CA PRO A 310 18.63 -14.67 9.55
C PRO A 310 18.69 -13.98 10.92
N SER A 311 19.87 -14.02 11.55
CA SER A 311 20.12 -13.38 12.85
C SER A 311 20.46 -11.89 12.75
N ASP A 312 20.71 -11.37 11.54
CA ASP A 312 21.19 -10.01 11.26
C ASP A 312 20.17 -9.14 10.52
N PHE A 313 18.91 -9.59 10.38
CA PHE A 313 17.86 -8.83 9.71
C PHE A 313 16.67 -8.58 10.64
N ARG A 314 16.31 -7.30 10.84
CA ARG A 314 15.26 -6.81 11.77
C ARG A 314 15.48 -7.15 13.25
N GLY A 315 16.71 -7.48 13.62
CA GLY A 315 17.15 -7.62 15.01
C GLY A 315 17.37 -9.06 15.45
N PRO A 316 18.10 -9.26 16.56
CA PRO A 316 18.56 -10.59 16.99
C PRO A 316 17.43 -11.49 17.50
N THR A 317 16.25 -10.94 17.77
CA THR A 317 15.10 -11.69 18.31
C THR A 317 14.32 -12.44 17.23
N MET A 318 14.59 -12.21 15.94
CA MET A 318 13.84 -12.83 14.84
C MET A 318 13.96 -14.36 14.79
N PRO A 319 15.16 -14.99 14.85
CA PRO A 319 15.27 -16.45 14.88
C PRO A 319 14.55 -17.11 16.07
N PRO A 320 14.74 -16.70 17.34
CA PRO A 320 14.03 -17.33 18.45
C PRO A 320 12.52 -17.06 18.41
N LEU A 321 12.06 -15.91 17.90
CA LEU A 321 10.63 -15.66 17.67
C LEU A 321 10.03 -16.61 16.64
N ALA A 322 10.71 -16.79 15.51
CA ALA A 322 10.26 -17.72 14.48
C ALA A 322 10.21 -19.16 15.02
N ALA A 323 11.21 -19.59 15.78
CA ALA A 323 11.23 -20.91 16.41
C ALA A 323 10.07 -21.11 17.40
N GLN A 324 9.68 -20.06 18.14
CA GLN A 324 8.58 -20.11 19.11
C GLN A 324 7.22 -20.32 18.44
N ILE A 325 6.95 -19.64 17.33
CA ILE A 325 5.63 -19.67 16.68
C ILE A 325 5.53 -20.72 15.56
N ALA A 326 6.66 -21.27 15.11
CA ALA A 326 6.69 -22.18 13.97
C ALA A 326 5.82 -23.43 14.17
N LEU A 327 5.09 -23.79 13.13
CA LEU A 327 4.36 -25.05 13.05
C LEU A 327 5.17 -26.02 12.19
N ASN A 328 5.57 -27.16 12.75
CA ASN A 328 6.41 -28.15 12.08
C ASN A 328 7.72 -27.56 11.51
N GLY A 329 8.33 -26.60 12.22
CA GLY A 329 9.56 -25.94 11.81
C GLY A 329 9.40 -24.88 10.71
N ILE A 330 8.17 -24.53 10.35
CA ILE A 330 7.85 -23.58 9.30
C ILE A 330 7.09 -22.38 9.86
N VAL A 331 7.39 -21.19 9.36
CA VAL A 331 6.63 -19.96 9.60
C VAL A 331 6.05 -19.47 8.27
N ASP A 332 4.73 -19.30 8.21
CA ASP A 332 4.03 -18.66 7.10
C ASP A 332 3.21 -17.47 7.61
N VAL A 333 2.53 -16.78 6.69
CA VAL A 333 1.70 -15.61 6.99
C VAL A 333 0.65 -15.88 8.07
N GLN A 334 -0.05 -17.01 7.95
CA GLN A 334 -1.15 -17.33 8.84
C GLN A 334 -0.65 -17.66 10.25
N ILE A 335 0.51 -18.30 10.40
CA ILE A 335 1.13 -18.55 11.71
C ILE A 335 1.42 -17.23 12.45
N ILE A 336 1.97 -16.23 11.74
CA ILE A 336 2.14 -14.89 12.34
C ILE A 336 0.79 -14.31 12.76
N GLY A 337 -0.25 -14.53 11.97
CA GLY A 337 -1.63 -14.15 12.30
C GLY A 337 -2.21 -14.78 13.55
N GLU A 338 -2.04 -16.09 13.69
CA GLU A 338 -2.46 -16.86 14.86
C GLU A 338 -1.73 -16.35 16.10
N ALA A 339 -0.41 -16.14 16.03
CA ALA A 339 0.36 -15.54 17.12
C ALA A 339 -0.13 -14.15 17.51
N VAL A 340 -0.48 -13.28 16.55
CA VAL A 340 -1.08 -11.96 16.84
C VAL A 340 -2.39 -12.13 17.61
N LYS A 341 -3.28 -13.03 17.17
CA LYS A 341 -4.58 -13.25 17.84
C LYS A 341 -4.40 -13.79 19.25
N ASP A 342 -3.54 -14.77 19.43
CA ASP A 342 -3.27 -15.41 20.71
C ASP A 342 -2.71 -14.39 21.72
N TRP A 343 -1.77 -13.55 21.30
CA TRP A 343 -1.16 -12.54 22.18
C TRP A 343 -2.11 -11.39 22.52
N VAL A 344 -2.98 -11.00 21.59
CA VAL A 344 -4.04 -10.02 21.89
C VAL A 344 -5.08 -10.60 22.87
N ALA A 345 -5.38 -11.89 22.78
CA ALA A 345 -6.34 -12.56 23.66
C ALA A 345 -5.76 -12.88 25.05
N CYS A 346 -4.47 -13.23 25.12
CA CYS A 346 -3.79 -13.62 26.34
C CYS A 346 -2.34 -13.08 26.34
N ALA A 347 -2.12 -11.99 27.08
CA ALA A 347 -0.82 -11.34 27.16
C ALA A 347 0.26 -12.22 27.82
N ASP A 348 -0.11 -13.21 28.63
CA ASP A 348 0.84 -14.12 29.27
C ASP A 348 1.62 -14.98 28.26
N LEU A 349 1.07 -15.16 27.03
CA LEU A 349 1.72 -15.90 25.94
C LEU A 349 2.91 -15.15 25.32
N LEU A 350 3.11 -13.86 25.64
CA LEU A 350 4.29 -13.11 25.20
C LEU A 350 5.58 -13.62 25.86
N GLY A 351 5.50 -14.22 27.06
CA GLY A 351 6.66 -14.56 27.86
C GLY A 351 7.51 -13.33 28.18
N ASP A 352 8.82 -13.42 27.96
CA ASP A 352 9.78 -12.36 28.31
C ASP A 352 9.89 -11.23 27.27
N ARG A 353 8.97 -11.16 26.29
CA ARG A 353 9.01 -10.21 25.15
C ARG A 353 8.51 -8.80 25.47
N GLY A 354 8.33 -8.50 26.74
CA GLY A 354 7.85 -7.20 27.21
C GLY A 354 6.34 -7.04 27.06
N ASP A 355 5.89 -5.84 26.69
CA ASP A 355 4.46 -5.55 26.57
C ASP A 355 3.86 -5.98 25.21
N LEU A 356 2.53 -5.97 25.12
CA LEU A 356 1.81 -6.35 23.90
C LEU A 356 2.24 -5.53 22.68
N ALA A 357 2.52 -4.23 22.85
CA ALA A 357 2.92 -3.38 21.73
C ALA A 357 4.31 -3.78 21.20
N GLN A 358 5.24 -4.13 22.09
CA GLN A 358 6.56 -4.65 21.75
C GLN A 358 6.45 -6.00 21.04
N GLY A 359 5.66 -6.95 21.57
CA GLY A 359 5.45 -8.25 20.93
C GLY A 359 4.84 -8.13 19.52
N LEU A 360 3.78 -7.34 19.36
CA LEU A 360 3.16 -7.11 18.04
C LEU A 360 4.13 -6.42 17.06
N GLN A 361 4.99 -5.54 17.56
CA GLN A 361 6.06 -4.94 16.77
C GLN A 361 7.07 -5.99 16.30
N GLU A 362 7.47 -6.95 17.14
CA GLU A 362 8.35 -8.04 16.73
C GLU A 362 7.70 -8.96 15.68
N LEU A 363 6.42 -9.31 15.82
CA LEU A 363 5.70 -10.10 14.80
C LEU A 363 5.61 -9.37 13.45
N LYS A 364 5.46 -8.04 13.47
CA LYS A 364 5.54 -7.22 12.26
C LYS A 364 6.94 -7.26 11.62
N LEU A 365 7.99 -7.25 12.45
CA LEU A 365 9.36 -7.38 11.97
C LEU A 365 9.64 -8.77 11.40
N LEU A 366 9.09 -9.83 11.99
CA LEU A 366 9.16 -11.18 11.45
C LEU A 366 8.41 -11.29 10.11
N TRP A 367 7.28 -10.58 9.95
CA TRP A 367 6.64 -10.45 8.64
C TRP A 367 7.59 -9.86 7.58
N HIS A 368 8.36 -8.81 7.92
CA HIS A 368 9.35 -8.27 6.99
C HIS A 368 10.45 -9.29 6.63
N VAL A 369 10.81 -10.17 7.56
CA VAL A 369 11.72 -11.30 7.27
C VAL A 369 11.09 -12.23 6.24
N LEU A 370 9.83 -12.61 6.40
CA LEU A 370 9.10 -13.45 5.44
C LEU A 370 9.02 -12.79 4.06
N VAL A 371 8.69 -11.50 3.98
CA VAL A 371 8.68 -10.77 2.70
C VAL A 371 10.04 -10.83 2.01
N ARG A 372 11.13 -10.70 2.77
CA ARG A 372 12.48 -10.67 2.20
C ARG A 372 13.03 -12.05 1.87
N TYR A 373 12.80 -13.06 2.70
CA TYR A 373 13.50 -14.35 2.65
C TYR A 373 12.59 -15.58 2.47
N GLY A 374 11.30 -15.45 2.76
CA GLY A 374 10.31 -16.54 2.65
C GLY A 374 9.59 -16.61 1.32
#